data_AF-A0A1H4VJC8-F1
#
_entry.id   AF-A0A1H4VJC8-F1
#
_cell.length_a   1.000
_cell.length_b   1.000
_cell.length_c   1.000
_cell.angle_alpha   90.00
_cell.angle_beta   90.00
_cell.angle_gamma   90.00
#
_symmetry.space_group_name_H-M   'P 1'
#
loop_
_entity.id
_entity.type
_entity.pdbx_description
1 polymer ?
#
loop_
_entity_poly.entity_id
_entity_poly.type
_entity_poly.pdbx_seq_one_letter_code
_entity_poly.pdbx_strand_id
1 'polypeptide(L)' 'MTSYIKAPSIRELAEPLAGLDSLGVFADLAAGRYASGFEARGASVEVKANHPDRADEIDRLLRLIDATPSMWD' A
#
# COMPACT_ATOMS: atom_id res chain seq x y z
N MET A 1 -20.08 18.01 -16.92
CA MET A 1 -18.66 17.89 -16.51
C MET A 1 -18.52 16.56 -15.79
N THR A 2 -17.97 15.55 -16.45
CA THR A 2 -17.60 14.29 -15.79
C THR A 2 -16.34 14.59 -14.99
N SER A 3 -16.46 14.74 -13.67
CA SER A 3 -15.28 14.76 -12.80
C SER A 3 -14.57 13.42 -12.97
N TYR A 4 -13.42 13.43 -13.64
CA TYR A 4 -12.52 12.29 -13.64
C TYR A 4 -11.99 12.14 -12.22
N ILE A 5 -12.61 11.27 -11.43
CA ILE A 5 -12.06 10.86 -10.14
C ILE A 5 -10.80 10.06 -10.48
N LYS A 6 -9.63 10.67 -10.27
CA LYS A 6 -8.34 9.99 -10.42
C LYS A 6 -8.32 8.84 -9.42
N ALA A 7 -8.05 7.63 -9.89
CA ALA A 7 -7.83 6.51 -8.98
C ALA A 7 -6.63 6.84 -8.06
N PRO A 8 -6.72 6.53 -6.76
CA PRO A 8 -5.63 6.79 -5.84
C PRO A 8 -4.40 5.98 -6.24
N SER A 9 -3.22 6.56 -6.07
CA SER A 9 -1.93 5.92 -6.31
C SER A 9 -1.49 5.07 -5.12
N ILE A 10 -0.51 4.19 -5.33
CA ILE A 10 0.15 3.42 -4.26
C ILE A 10 0.65 4.35 -3.14
N ARG A 11 1.21 5.51 -3.52
CA ARG A 11 1.70 6.52 -2.58
C ARG A 11 0.59 7.03 -1.66
N GLU A 12 -0.52 7.47 -2.26
CA GLU A 12 -1.65 8.04 -1.53
C GLU A 12 -2.33 7.02 -0.62
N LEU A 13 -2.33 5.74 -0.99
CA LEU A 13 -2.87 4.67 -0.14
C LEU A 13 -1.90 4.18 0.94
N ALA A 14 -0.59 4.31 0.72
CA ALA A 14 0.42 3.93 1.70
C ALA A 14 0.62 4.99 2.79
N GLU A 15 0.40 6.27 2.49
CA GLU A 15 0.54 7.39 3.44
C GLU A 15 -0.23 7.19 4.76
N PRO A 16 -1.53 6.82 4.78
CA PRO A 16 -2.24 6.58 6.04
C PRO A 16 -1.77 5.32 6.80
N LEU A 17 -1.01 4.44 6.14
CA LEU A 17 -0.47 3.20 6.71
C LEU A 17 0.99 3.36 7.17
N ALA A 18 1.63 4.49 6.87
CA ALA A 18 3.04 4.73 7.16
C ALA A 18 3.32 4.65 8.68
N GLY A 19 4.26 3.78 9.05
CA GLY A 19 4.66 3.55 10.44
C GLY A 19 3.77 2.57 11.21
N LEU A 20 2.79 1.94 10.56
CA LEU A 20 2.02 0.85 11.16
C LEU A 20 2.73 -0.51 11.03
N ASP A 21 3.59 -0.67 10.03
CA ASP A 21 4.37 -1.89 9.81
C ASP A 21 5.76 -1.80 10.44
N SER A 22 6.25 -2.92 10.95
CA SER A 22 7.54 -3.00 11.67
C SER A 22 8.77 -2.71 10.81
N LEU A 23 8.66 -2.87 9.49
CA LEU A 23 9.78 -2.76 8.54
C LEU A 23 9.85 -1.39 7.84
N GLY A 24 8.84 -0.53 8.02
CA GLY A 24 8.78 0.79 7.39
C GLY A 24 8.41 0.76 5.90
N VAL A 25 7.90 -0.36 5.40
CA VAL A 25 7.54 -0.57 3.99
C VAL A 25 6.48 0.43 3.53
N PHE A 26 5.46 0.71 4.35
CA PHE A 26 4.44 1.69 3.95
C PHE A 26 4.98 3.12 3.94
N ALA A 27 5.95 3.43 4.80
CA ALA A 27 6.64 4.72 4.76
C ALA A 27 7.50 4.86 3.48
N ASP A 28 8.13 3.77 3.04
CA ASP A 28 8.86 3.75 1.77
C ASP A 28 7.94 3.93 0.56
N LEU A 29 6.82 3.21 0.51
CA LEU A 29 5.81 3.36 -0.53
C LEU A 29 5.21 4.78 -0.54
N ALA A 30 4.93 5.36 0.63
CA ALA A 30 4.46 6.74 0.78
C ALA A 30 5.51 7.78 0.35
N ALA A 31 6.79 7.48 0.51
CA ALA A 31 7.88 8.29 -0.03
C ALA A 31 8.10 8.07 -1.54
N GLY A 32 7.43 7.08 -2.15
CA GLY A 32 7.68 6.63 -3.51
C GLY A 32 9.06 5.98 -3.70
N ARG A 33 9.64 5.46 -2.62
CA ARG A 33 10.82 4.60 -2.66
C ARG A 33 10.38 3.19 -3.08
N TYR A 34 11.32 2.45 -3.67
CA TYR A 34 11.04 1.10 -4.13
C TYR A 34 10.90 0.16 -2.93
N ALA A 35 9.80 -0.56 -2.87
CA ALA A 35 9.61 -1.73 -2.03
C ALA A 35 9.06 -2.84 -2.93
N SER A 36 9.55 -4.07 -2.76
CA SER A 36 9.06 -5.19 -3.55
C SER A 36 7.60 -5.50 -3.19
N GLY A 37 6.84 -6.05 -4.14
CA GLY A 37 5.48 -6.51 -3.89
C GLY A 37 5.40 -7.57 -2.78
N PHE A 38 6.47 -8.35 -2.60
CA PHE A 38 6.60 -9.32 -1.51
C PHE A 38 6.66 -8.63 -0.14
N GLU A 39 7.51 -7.62 0.02
CA GLU A 39 7.62 -6.84 1.27
C GLU A 39 6.31 -6.13 1.61
N ALA A 40 5.69 -5.51 0.61
CA ALA A 40 4.41 -4.83 0.80
C ALA A 40 3.30 -5.78 1.23
N ARG A 41 3.31 -7.02 0.74
CA ARG A 41 2.36 -8.06 1.15
C ARG A 41 2.63 -8.57 2.55
N GLY A 42 3.90 -8.74 2.94
CA GLY A 42 4.30 -9.05 4.30
C GLY A 42 3.82 -7.99 5.30
N ALA A 43 4.13 -6.72 5.03
CA ALA A 43 3.69 -5.58 5.83
C ALA A 43 2.15 -5.50 5.91
N SER A 44 1.46 -5.78 4.80
CA SER A 44 -0.01 -5.82 4.77
C SER A 44 -0.61 -6.90 5.65
N VAL A 45 -0.01 -8.09 5.70
CA VAL A 45 -0.47 -9.18 6.59
C VAL A 45 -0.27 -8.79 8.06
N GLU A 46 0.90 -8.25 8.39
CA GLU A 46 1.21 -7.76 9.74
C GLU A 46 0.22 -6.68 10.19
N VAL A 47 0.05 -5.63 9.39
CA VAL A 47 -0.81 -4.51 9.75
C VAL A 47 -2.28 -4.90 9.77
N LYS A 48 -2.77 -5.79 8.90
CA LYS A 48 -4.16 -6.31 9.00
C LYS A 48 -4.41 -7.09 10.28
N ALA A 49 -3.42 -7.82 10.79
CA ALA A 49 -3.55 -8.56 12.04
C ALA A 49 -3.63 -7.62 13.26
N ASN A 50 -2.90 -6.51 13.23
CA ASN A 50 -2.81 -5.56 14.35
C ASN A 50 -3.83 -4.39 14.26
N HIS A 51 -4.28 -4.05 13.05
CA HIS A 51 -5.16 -2.93 12.72
C HIS A 51 -6.31 -3.39 11.79
N PRO A 52 -7.26 -4.18 12.31
CA PRO A 52 -8.37 -4.70 11.49
C PRO A 52 -9.26 -3.60 10.93
N ASP A 53 -9.28 -2.41 11.56
CA ASP A 53 -9.97 -1.20 11.06
C ASP A 53 -9.39 -0.67 9.75
N ARG A 54 -8.14 -1.04 9.42
CA ARG A 54 -7.42 -0.63 8.20
C ARG A 54 -7.49 -1.65 7.08
N ALA A 55 -8.22 -2.75 7.25
CA ALA A 55 -8.26 -3.86 6.29
C ALA A 55 -8.68 -3.42 4.88
N ASP A 56 -9.67 -2.53 4.75
CA ASP A 56 -10.15 -2.03 3.46
C ASP A 56 -9.11 -1.17 2.73
N GLU A 57 -8.35 -0.35 3.48
CA GLU A 57 -7.28 0.49 2.92
C GLU A 57 -6.13 -0.38 2.42
N ILE A 58 -5.77 -1.40 3.21
CA ILE A 58 -4.73 -2.38 2.85
C ILE A 58 -5.15 -3.20 1.63
N ASP A 59 -6.40 -3.65 1.55
CA ASP A 59 -6.89 -4.42 0.40
C ASP A 59 -6.91 -3.58 -0.90
N ARG A 60 -7.18 -2.27 -0.80
CA ARG A 60 -7.05 -1.37 -1.97
C ARG A 60 -5.59 -1.19 -2.39
N LEU A 61 -4.68 -1.04 -1.44
CA LEU A 61 -3.25 -0.92 -1.72
C LEU A 61 -2.72 -2.19 -2.41
N LEU A 62 -3.04 -3.37 -1.88
CA LEU A 62 -2.62 -4.66 -2.45
C LEU A 62 -3.11 -4.84 -3.89
N ARG A 63 -4.37 -4.47 -4.19
CA ARG A 63 -4.88 -4.52 -5.57
C ARG A 63 -4.08 -3.65 -6.54
N LEU A 64 -3.61 -2.48 -6.09
CA LEU A 64 -2.78 -1.59 -6.92
C LEU A 64 -1.36 -2.13 -7.11
N ILE A 65 -0.78 -2.74 -6.08
CA ILE A 65 0.52 -3.40 -6.17
C ILE A 65 0.44 -4.61 -7.11
N ASP A 66 -0.58 -5.45 -6.97
CA ASP A 66 -0.84 -6.58 -7.86
C ASP A 66 -1.02 -6.11 -9.33
N ALA A 67 -1.65 -4.96 -9.54
CA ALA A 67 -1.86 -4.37 -10.87
C ALA A 67 -0.62 -3.64 -11.43
N THR A 68 0.48 -3.54 -10.67
CA THR A 68 1.71 -2.82 -11.06
C THR A 68 2.85 -3.83 -11.31
N PRO A 69 3.10 -4.25 -12.58
CA PRO A 69 4.06 -5.31 -12.90
C PRO A 69 5.48 -5.05 -12.38
N SER A 70 5.94 -3.79 -12.38
CA SER A 70 7.28 -3.40 -11.92
C SER A 70 7.53 -3.61 -10.42
N MET A 71 6.51 -3.99 -9.65
CA MET A 71 6.66 -4.35 -8.23
C MET A 71 6.99 -5.84 -8.03
N TRP A 72 6.91 -6.66 -9.09
CA TRP A 72 7.14 -8.11 -9.06
C TRP A 72 8.48 -8.55 -9.64
N ASP A 73 9.16 -7.66 -10.35
CA ASP A 73 10.56 -7.79 -10.80
C ASP A 73 11.52 -7.33 -9.70
#